data_AF-A0A383WGC5-F1
#
_entry.id   AF-A0A383WGC5-F1
#
_cell.length_a   1.000
_cell.length_b   1.000
_cell.length_c   1.000
_cell.angle_alpha   90.00
_cell.angle_beta   90.00
_cell.angle_gamma   90.00
#
_symmetry.space_group_name_H-M   'P 1'
#
loop_
_entity.id
_entity.type
_entity.pdbx_description
1 polymer ?
#
loop_
_entity_poly.entity_id
_entity_poly.type
_entity_poly.pdbx_seq_one_letter_code
_entity_poly.pdbx_strand_id
1 'polypeptide(L)'
;MLRSLVKSCKQVAEGLTLKVQLAPKPIVLYSFNSQKVVDQWHVFTDSFFGGKSEASLTFNQAEQAAEFSGRCTLEQQEDADIKRAGYCVAASQVRRIGDYHDLSGFSHLVYNVKGDGRAYVANVRIDSMAGTGGDVWQAPFRPRAGVWSEVLIPIDSLTLTFQGQLVERKLEFQADKVISLGVSVSAVQPEDASGSSSSSLEGDEPAAGDISSGSSSSSSLGLGEESSSTVEQAEASEAKPHEMFRLLLRDIRAEGEM
;
A
#
# COMPACT_ATOMS: atom_id res chain seq x y z
N MET A 1 57.09 -14.40 33.01
CA MET A 1 55.89 -15.27 32.95
C MET A 1 54.56 -14.52 32.90
N LEU A 2 54.45 -13.31 33.46
CA LEU A 2 53.19 -12.52 33.47
C LEU A 2 52.71 -11.96 32.10
N ARG A 3 53.59 -11.88 31.08
CA ARG A 3 53.24 -11.34 29.76
C ARG A 3 52.55 -12.33 28.81
N SER A 4 52.68 -13.65 29.03
CA SER A 4 52.06 -14.66 28.17
C SER A 4 50.60 -14.92 28.55
N LEU A 5 50.25 -14.84 29.84
CA LEU A 5 48.87 -14.98 30.30
C LEU A 5 47.95 -13.86 29.78
N VAL A 6 48.43 -12.61 29.77
CA VAL A 6 47.64 -11.46 29.30
C VAL A 6 47.32 -11.55 27.80
N LYS A 7 48.26 -12.04 26.99
CA LYS A 7 48.00 -12.30 25.56
C LYS A 7 46.99 -13.44 25.36
N SER A 8 47.08 -14.50 26.17
CA SER A 8 46.16 -15.63 26.11
C SER A 8 44.73 -15.25 26.51
N CYS A 9 44.54 -14.43 27.54
CA CYS A 9 43.22 -13.92 27.92
C CYS A 9 42.62 -12.99 26.84
N LYS A 10 43.46 -12.20 26.15
CA LYS A 10 43.01 -11.32 25.07
C LYS A 10 42.57 -12.10 23.83
N GLN A 11 43.30 -13.15 23.46
CA GLN A 11 42.94 -14.06 22.37
C GLN A 11 41.70 -14.91 22.68
N VAL A 12 41.49 -15.28 23.95
CA VAL A 12 40.27 -15.96 24.40
C VAL A 12 39.09 -15.00 24.44
N ALA A 13 39.28 -13.72 24.81
CA ALA A 13 38.24 -12.70 24.76
C ALA A 13 37.86 -12.31 23.31
N GLU A 14 38.84 -12.21 22.42
CA GLU A 14 38.64 -11.97 20.97
C GLU A 14 38.06 -13.21 20.25
N GLY A 15 38.34 -14.42 20.75
CA GLY A 15 37.75 -15.68 20.27
C GLY A 15 36.34 -15.97 20.82
N LEU A 16 35.95 -15.36 21.95
CA LEU A 16 34.62 -15.48 22.56
C LEU A 16 33.64 -14.40 22.09
N THR A 17 34.09 -13.41 21.30
CA THR A 17 33.22 -12.66 20.39
C THR A 17 32.80 -13.50 19.18
N LEU A 18 32.43 -14.76 19.41
CA LEU A 18 31.34 -15.35 18.65
C LEU A 18 30.14 -14.44 18.91
N LYS A 19 29.88 -13.54 17.96
CA LYS A 19 28.58 -12.88 17.82
C LYS A 19 27.57 -14.00 17.64
N VAL A 20 27.10 -14.59 18.74
CA VAL A 20 25.86 -15.33 18.74
C VAL A 20 24.80 -14.25 18.57
N GLN A 21 24.59 -13.87 17.31
CA GLN A 21 23.47 -13.05 16.90
C GLN A 21 22.26 -13.96 17.14
N LEU A 22 21.71 -13.94 18.37
CA LEU A 22 20.43 -14.59 18.59
C LEU A 22 19.41 -13.78 17.79
N ALA A 23 19.06 -14.26 16.61
CA ALA A 23 17.92 -13.76 15.87
C ALA A 23 16.72 -13.70 16.83
N PRO A 24 16.02 -12.55 16.97
CA PRO A 24 14.84 -12.51 17.80
C PRO A 24 13.83 -13.53 17.30
N LYS A 25 13.12 -14.14 18.26
CA LYS A 25 12.05 -15.07 17.93
C LYS A 25 11.01 -14.34 17.06
N PRO A 26 10.56 -14.95 15.94
CA PRO A 26 9.52 -14.37 15.11
C PRO A 26 8.28 -13.95 15.91
N ILE A 27 7.74 -12.77 15.58
CA ILE A 27 6.49 -12.28 16.17
C ILE A 27 5.41 -12.20 15.10
N VAL A 28 4.21 -12.72 15.41
CA VAL A 28 3.05 -12.61 14.53
C VAL A 28 2.38 -11.26 14.78
N LEU A 29 2.31 -10.42 13.75
CA LEU A 29 1.67 -9.11 13.81
C LEU A 29 0.17 -9.25 13.54
N TYR A 30 -0.19 -10.00 12.50
CA TYR A 30 -1.57 -10.34 12.15
C TYR A 30 -1.66 -11.81 11.72
N SER A 31 -2.68 -12.50 12.22
CA SER A 31 -3.04 -13.87 11.80
C SER A 31 -4.50 -13.88 11.39
N PHE A 32 -4.77 -13.95 10.09
CA PHE A 32 -6.10 -13.84 9.50
C PHE A 32 -6.89 -15.16 9.60
N ASN A 33 -7.06 -15.66 10.81
CA ASN A 33 -7.73 -16.92 11.11
C ASN A 33 -9.22 -16.75 11.50
N SER A 34 -9.72 -15.52 11.50
CA SER A 34 -11.10 -15.21 11.89
C SER A 34 -11.56 -13.87 11.32
N GLN A 35 -12.88 -13.73 11.17
CA GLN A 35 -13.51 -12.47 10.78
C GLN A 35 -13.12 -11.31 11.70
N LYS A 36 -12.96 -11.55 13.00
CA LYS A 36 -12.54 -10.54 13.98
C LYS A 36 -11.20 -9.86 13.65
N VAL A 37 -10.28 -10.58 13.00
CA VAL A 37 -8.99 -9.99 12.58
C VAL A 37 -9.17 -9.18 11.30
N VAL A 38 -10.02 -9.65 10.38
CA VAL A 38 -10.40 -8.91 9.17
C VAL A 38 -11.13 -7.61 9.52
N ASP A 39 -11.98 -7.61 10.54
CA ASP A 39 -12.71 -6.41 11.01
C ASP A 39 -11.80 -5.32 11.61
N GLN A 40 -10.56 -5.67 11.96
CA GLN A 40 -9.53 -4.70 12.38
C GLN A 40 -8.84 -4.03 11.20
N TRP A 41 -9.23 -4.38 9.98
CA TRP A 41 -8.71 -3.81 8.76
C TRP A 41 -9.80 -2.99 8.07
N HIS A 42 -9.38 -2.07 7.22
CA HIS A 42 -10.29 -1.29 6.38
C HIS A 42 -9.78 -1.32 4.95
N VAL A 43 -10.73 -1.18 4.02
CA VAL A 43 -10.45 -1.06 2.61
C VAL A 43 -10.62 0.40 2.21
N PHE A 44 -9.69 0.88 1.39
CA PHE A 44 -9.69 2.21 0.83
C PHE A 44 -9.34 2.13 -0.65
N THR A 45 -10.06 2.87 -1.50
CA THR A 45 -9.81 2.92 -2.94
C THR A 45 -9.80 4.36 -3.42
N ASP A 46 -9.40 4.56 -4.68
CA ASP A 46 -9.48 5.85 -5.37
C ASP A 46 -10.91 6.41 -5.50
N SER A 47 -11.95 5.62 -5.23
CA SER A 47 -13.35 6.05 -5.39
C SER A 47 -13.74 7.17 -4.44
N PHE A 48 -13.04 7.27 -3.30
CA PHE A 48 -13.17 8.39 -2.38
C PHE A 48 -12.80 9.74 -3.02
N PHE A 49 -11.96 9.72 -4.05
CA PHE A 49 -11.52 10.91 -4.81
C PHE A 49 -12.12 10.97 -6.22
N GLY A 50 -13.15 10.18 -6.52
CA GLY A 50 -13.82 10.16 -7.83
C GLY A 50 -13.26 9.15 -8.84
N GLY A 51 -12.38 8.24 -8.42
CA GLY A 51 -12.05 7.04 -9.18
C GLY A 51 -13.19 6.02 -9.20
N LYS A 52 -13.04 4.96 -9.99
CA LYS A 52 -14.03 3.86 -10.07
C LYS A 52 -13.49 2.51 -9.62
N SER A 53 -12.39 2.48 -8.84
CA SER A 53 -11.87 1.22 -8.31
C SER A 53 -12.70 0.71 -7.13
N GLU A 54 -12.90 -0.60 -7.10
CA GLU A 54 -13.69 -1.30 -6.10
C GLU A 54 -12.86 -2.39 -5.45
N ALA A 55 -13.02 -2.55 -4.14
CA ALA A 55 -12.33 -3.60 -3.40
C ALA A 55 -13.10 -4.01 -2.14
N SER A 56 -12.83 -5.23 -1.69
CA SER A 56 -13.33 -5.78 -0.44
C SER A 56 -12.24 -6.59 0.25
N LEU A 57 -12.37 -6.71 1.57
CA LEU A 57 -11.55 -7.59 2.40
C LEU A 57 -12.50 -8.45 3.23
N THR A 58 -12.51 -9.75 3.00
CA THR A 58 -13.42 -10.69 3.65
C THR A 58 -12.68 -11.89 4.23
N PHE A 59 -13.21 -12.53 5.26
CA PHE A 59 -12.62 -13.78 5.74
C PHE A 59 -13.04 -14.95 4.86
N ASN A 60 -12.09 -15.61 4.22
CA ASN A 60 -12.31 -16.83 3.47
C ASN A 60 -12.16 -18.06 4.40
N GLN A 61 -13.30 -18.67 4.74
CA GLN A 61 -13.33 -19.81 5.66
C GLN A 61 -12.69 -21.08 5.06
N ALA A 62 -12.71 -21.27 3.75
CA ALA A 62 -12.12 -22.45 3.12
C ALA A 62 -10.58 -22.39 3.12
N GLU A 63 -10.03 -21.21 2.85
CA GLU A 63 -8.58 -20.97 2.81
C GLU A 63 -7.99 -20.60 4.19
N GLN A 64 -8.85 -20.30 5.18
CA GLN A 64 -8.48 -19.81 6.52
C GLN A 64 -7.56 -18.58 6.44
N ALA A 65 -8.01 -17.59 5.64
CA ALA A 65 -7.23 -16.42 5.29
C ALA A 65 -8.15 -15.21 5.03
N ALA A 66 -7.59 -14.00 5.07
CA ALA A 66 -8.27 -12.82 4.54
C ALA A 66 -8.16 -12.78 3.01
N GLU A 67 -9.25 -12.52 2.32
CA GLU A 67 -9.31 -12.36 0.88
C GLU A 67 -9.48 -10.89 0.53
N PHE A 68 -8.41 -10.30 0.02
CA PHE A 68 -8.41 -8.96 -0.58
C PHE A 68 -8.64 -9.09 -2.07
N SER A 69 -9.80 -8.63 -2.55
CA SER A 69 -10.20 -8.78 -3.95
C SER A 69 -11.01 -7.60 -4.45
N GLY A 70 -11.00 -7.40 -5.76
CA GLY A 70 -11.72 -6.29 -6.39
C GLY A 70 -11.21 -6.00 -7.79
N ARG A 71 -11.46 -4.78 -8.25
CA ARG A 71 -11.03 -4.27 -9.55
C ARG A 71 -10.41 -2.89 -9.39
N CYS A 72 -9.18 -2.73 -9.89
CA CYS A 72 -8.56 -1.41 -10.04
C CYS A 72 -8.75 -0.93 -11.47
N THR A 73 -9.24 0.30 -11.66
CA THR A 73 -9.42 0.91 -12.97
C THR A 73 -8.90 2.34 -12.99
N LEU A 74 -8.39 2.78 -14.14
CA LEU A 74 -7.99 4.17 -14.36
C LEU A 74 -9.18 5.08 -14.69
N GLU A 75 -10.40 4.51 -14.78
CA GLU A 75 -11.61 5.30 -14.95
C GLU A 75 -11.89 6.21 -13.75
N GLN A 76 -12.33 7.42 -14.06
CA GLN A 76 -12.69 8.45 -13.12
C GLN A 76 -14.02 9.10 -13.53
N GLN A 77 -14.68 9.79 -12.60
CA GLN A 77 -15.83 10.64 -12.92
C GLN A 77 -15.37 11.83 -13.77
N GLU A 78 -16.25 12.36 -14.63
CA GLU A 78 -15.91 13.43 -15.58
C GLU A 78 -15.38 14.69 -14.87
N ASP A 79 -15.90 15.01 -13.69
CA ASP A 79 -15.53 16.19 -12.88
C ASP A 79 -14.58 15.86 -11.71
N ALA A 80 -13.94 14.68 -11.68
CA ALA A 80 -13.06 14.29 -10.59
C ALA A 80 -11.69 14.98 -10.66
N ASP A 81 -11.35 15.77 -9.64
CA ASP A 81 -9.98 16.28 -9.42
C ASP A 81 -9.13 15.24 -8.67
N ILE A 82 -8.82 14.14 -9.37
CA ILE A 82 -8.00 13.05 -8.82
C ILE A 82 -6.59 13.09 -9.38
N LYS A 83 -5.59 13.16 -8.50
CA LYS A 83 -4.16 13.15 -8.90
C LYS A 83 -3.72 11.81 -9.48
N ARG A 84 -4.31 10.70 -9.02
CA ARG A 84 -3.96 9.33 -9.41
C ARG A 84 -5.15 8.40 -9.22
N ALA A 85 -5.63 7.80 -10.30
CA ALA A 85 -6.61 6.72 -10.28
C ALA A 85 -5.94 5.33 -10.38
N GLY A 86 -6.74 4.29 -10.22
CA GLY A 86 -6.35 2.88 -10.35
C GLY A 86 -5.62 2.32 -9.14
N TYR A 87 -6.14 2.48 -7.92
CA TYR A 87 -5.57 1.80 -6.77
C TYR A 87 -6.60 1.33 -5.74
N CYS A 88 -6.28 0.20 -5.11
CA CYS A 88 -7.01 -0.35 -3.96
C CYS A 88 -6.03 -0.68 -2.83
N VAL A 89 -6.45 -0.44 -1.60
CA VAL A 89 -5.65 -0.61 -0.38
C VAL A 89 -6.46 -1.38 0.65
N ALA A 90 -5.83 -2.34 1.33
CA ALA A 90 -6.30 -2.91 2.58
C ALA A 90 -5.25 -2.64 3.67
N ALA A 91 -5.66 -2.03 4.78
CA ALA A 91 -4.75 -1.66 5.85
C ALA A 91 -5.35 -1.92 7.23
N SER A 92 -4.51 -2.29 8.20
CA SER A 92 -4.92 -2.40 9.59
C SER A 92 -5.32 -1.03 10.13
N GLN A 93 -6.38 -0.99 10.93
CA GLN A 93 -6.80 0.19 11.65
C GLN A 93 -5.77 0.55 12.71
N VAL A 94 -5.55 1.84 12.90
CA VAL A 94 -4.72 2.34 14.01
C VAL A 94 -5.51 2.14 15.30
N ARG A 95 -4.98 1.32 16.20
CA ARG A 95 -5.69 0.91 17.42
C ARG A 95 -5.86 2.07 18.40
N ARG A 96 -4.75 2.52 18.98
CA ARG A 96 -4.68 3.63 19.94
C ARG A 96 -3.34 4.33 19.78
N ILE A 97 -3.32 5.62 20.09
CA ILE A 97 -2.06 6.38 20.21
C ILE A 97 -1.18 5.68 21.24
N GLY A 98 0.08 5.41 20.90
CA GLY A 98 1.02 4.68 21.75
C GLY A 98 0.99 3.15 21.62
N ASP A 99 0.05 2.57 20.85
CA ASP A 99 0.05 1.14 20.54
C ASP A 99 0.86 0.91 19.26
N TYR A 100 2.14 0.54 19.43
CA TYR A 100 3.09 0.35 18.33
C TYR A 100 3.47 -1.13 18.18
N HIS A 101 3.67 -1.54 16.94
CA HIS A 101 4.44 -2.73 16.61
C HIS A 101 5.92 -2.35 16.66
N ASP A 102 6.64 -2.77 17.71
CA ASP A 102 8.09 -2.58 17.79
C ASP A 102 8.80 -3.60 16.89
N LEU A 103 9.34 -3.10 15.76
CA LEU A 103 10.07 -3.89 14.78
C LEU A 103 11.59 -3.71 14.87
N SER A 104 12.11 -2.98 15.86
CA SER A 104 13.53 -2.58 15.96
C SER A 104 14.52 -3.75 16.01
N GLY A 105 14.09 -4.93 16.48
CA GLY A 105 14.91 -6.14 16.50
C GLY A 105 14.87 -6.96 15.21
N PHE A 106 13.93 -6.69 14.30
CA PHE A 106 13.66 -7.53 13.14
C PHE A 106 14.29 -6.94 11.88
N SER A 107 14.47 -7.81 10.89
CA SER A 107 15.12 -7.49 9.61
C SER A 107 14.15 -7.56 8.44
N HIS A 108 13.15 -8.43 8.54
CA HIS A 108 12.19 -8.69 7.47
C HIS A 108 10.76 -8.71 8.03
N LEU A 109 9.84 -8.17 7.24
CA LEU A 109 8.43 -8.51 7.32
C LEU A 109 8.18 -9.72 6.42
N VAL A 110 7.43 -10.69 6.91
CA VAL A 110 7.07 -11.88 6.14
C VAL A 110 5.56 -11.90 5.93
N TYR A 111 5.18 -11.88 4.65
CA TYR A 111 3.79 -11.98 4.20
C TYR A 111 3.55 -13.39 3.69
N ASN A 112 2.68 -14.15 4.36
CA ASN A 112 2.26 -15.46 3.92
C ASN A 112 1.01 -15.32 3.05
N VAL A 113 1.20 -15.42 1.73
CA VAL A 113 0.20 -14.99 0.76
C VAL A 113 0.05 -15.98 -0.40
N LYS A 114 -1.15 -15.99 -1.00
CA LYS A 114 -1.46 -16.65 -2.27
C LYS A 114 -2.12 -15.62 -3.18
N GLY A 115 -1.40 -15.22 -4.23
CA GLY A 115 -1.84 -14.16 -5.14
C GLY A 115 -2.32 -14.67 -6.49
N ASP A 116 -2.59 -13.72 -7.38
CA ASP A 116 -2.99 -13.90 -8.76
C ASP A 116 -1.84 -13.68 -9.78
N GLY A 117 -0.65 -13.35 -9.30
CA GLY A 117 0.54 -13.05 -10.10
C GLY A 117 0.81 -11.56 -10.33
N ARG A 118 -0.10 -10.67 -9.91
CA ARG A 118 0.11 -9.22 -9.94
C ARG A 118 1.19 -8.78 -8.96
N ALA A 119 1.77 -7.62 -9.23
CA ALA A 119 2.56 -6.90 -8.25
C ALA A 119 1.63 -6.24 -7.22
N TYR A 120 1.98 -6.41 -5.95
CA TYR A 120 1.38 -5.75 -4.80
C TYR A 120 2.43 -4.88 -4.13
N VAL A 121 2.00 -4.02 -3.22
CA VAL A 121 2.87 -3.16 -2.43
C VAL A 121 2.54 -3.38 -0.97
N ALA A 122 3.55 -3.69 -0.15
CA ALA A 122 3.41 -3.69 1.29
C ALA A 122 3.46 -2.26 1.80
N ASN A 123 2.50 -1.91 2.64
CA ASN A 123 2.36 -0.58 3.22
C ASN A 123 2.66 -0.66 4.71
N VAL A 124 3.55 0.20 5.20
CA VAL A 124 3.87 0.33 6.62
C VAL A 124 3.73 1.78 7.00
N ARG A 125 2.85 2.07 7.97
CA ARG A 125 2.71 3.42 8.52
C ARG A 125 3.38 3.49 9.87
N ILE A 126 4.17 4.54 10.06
CA ILE A 126 4.75 4.90 11.35
C ILE A 126 4.00 6.08 11.94
N ASP A 127 4.03 6.21 13.26
CA ASP A 127 3.54 7.41 13.92
C ASP A 127 4.43 8.61 13.60
N SER A 128 3.96 9.48 12.71
CA SER A 128 4.66 10.67 12.28
C SER A 128 4.12 11.88 13.04
N MET A 129 5.03 12.63 13.67
CA MET A 129 4.69 13.89 14.34
C MET A 129 4.08 14.94 13.40
N ALA A 130 4.24 14.79 12.08
CA ALA A 130 3.72 15.73 11.08
C ALA A 130 2.18 15.67 10.93
N GLY A 131 1.51 14.63 11.43
CA GLY A 131 0.04 14.57 11.51
C GLY A 131 -0.71 14.54 10.16
N THR A 132 -0.02 14.52 9.02
CA THR A 132 -0.64 14.66 7.68
C THR A 132 -1.25 13.38 7.14
N GLY A 133 -1.08 12.24 7.81
CA GLY A 133 -1.70 10.95 7.46
C GLY A 133 -1.30 10.34 6.11
N GLY A 134 -0.58 11.07 5.26
CA GLY A 134 -0.22 10.68 3.90
C GLY A 134 1.14 9.99 3.75
N ASP A 135 1.95 9.97 4.81
CA ASP A 135 3.26 9.32 4.82
C ASP A 135 3.09 7.79 4.97
N VAL A 136 3.60 7.03 4.00
CA VAL A 136 3.57 5.57 4.00
C VAL A 136 4.90 5.04 3.50
N TRP A 137 5.48 4.09 4.24
CA TRP A 137 6.64 3.32 3.83
C TRP A 137 6.19 2.13 2.99
N GLN A 138 6.76 1.99 1.80
CA GLN A 138 6.28 1.07 0.78
C GLN A 138 7.40 0.19 0.24
N ALA A 139 7.10 -1.08 0.00
CA ALA A 139 7.97 -2.00 -0.74
C ALA A 139 7.13 -2.87 -1.70
N PRO A 140 7.48 -2.91 -3.00
CA PRO A 140 6.77 -3.76 -3.95
C PRO A 140 7.13 -5.23 -3.70
N PHE A 141 6.17 -6.11 -3.93
CA PHE A 141 6.38 -7.55 -3.93
C PHE A 141 5.44 -8.25 -4.91
N ARG A 142 5.80 -9.46 -5.34
CA ARG A 142 5.01 -10.25 -6.28
C ARG A 142 4.81 -11.69 -5.77
N PRO A 143 3.63 -12.04 -5.25
CA PRO A 143 3.32 -13.40 -4.83
C PRO A 143 3.21 -14.34 -6.03
N ARG A 144 3.47 -15.64 -5.80
CA ARG A 144 3.24 -16.66 -6.84
C ARG A 144 1.74 -16.81 -7.10
N ALA A 145 1.38 -16.88 -8.38
CA ALA A 145 -0.01 -17.09 -8.78
C ALA A 145 -0.50 -18.47 -8.30
N GLY A 146 -1.62 -18.48 -7.57
CA GLY A 146 -2.33 -19.71 -7.18
C GLY A 146 -1.63 -20.58 -6.12
N VAL A 147 -0.45 -20.20 -5.63
CA VAL A 147 0.33 -20.99 -4.67
C VAL A 147 0.62 -20.17 -3.41
N TRP A 148 0.44 -20.78 -2.25
CA TRP A 148 0.86 -20.19 -0.98
C TRP A 148 2.38 -20.04 -0.94
N SER A 149 2.85 -18.83 -0.65
CA SER A 149 4.26 -18.51 -0.58
C SER A 149 4.52 -17.46 0.50
N GLU A 150 5.69 -17.54 1.11
CA GLU A 150 6.19 -16.52 2.00
C GLU A 150 7.01 -15.51 1.22
N VAL A 151 6.62 -14.26 1.33
CA VAL A 151 7.31 -13.14 0.71
C VAL A 151 8.04 -12.38 1.82
N LEU A 152 9.36 -12.38 1.75
CA LEU A 152 10.21 -11.64 2.67
C LEU A 152 10.41 -10.23 2.13
N ILE A 153 10.09 -9.25 2.96
CA ILE A 153 10.22 -7.83 2.67
C ILE A 153 11.26 -7.28 3.64
N PRO A 154 12.50 -7.03 3.18
CA PRO A 154 13.51 -6.40 4.01
C PRO A 154 13.04 -5.04 4.50
N ILE A 155 13.18 -4.76 5.79
CA ILE A 155 12.75 -3.48 6.38
C ILE A 155 13.56 -2.31 5.78
N ASP A 156 14.82 -2.55 5.42
CA ASP A 156 15.69 -1.57 4.75
C ASP A 156 15.32 -1.28 3.29
N SER A 157 14.48 -2.12 2.66
CA SER A 157 13.95 -1.90 1.31
C SER A 157 12.75 -0.95 1.28
N LEU A 158 12.17 -0.66 2.45
CA LEU A 158 11.02 0.23 2.56
C LEU A 158 11.39 1.65 2.14
N THR A 159 10.59 2.20 1.23
CA THR A 159 10.80 3.54 0.69
C THR A 159 9.65 4.45 1.11
N LEU A 160 9.97 5.64 1.61
CA LEU A 160 8.97 6.60 2.05
C LEU A 160 8.25 7.22 0.84
N THR A 161 6.92 7.25 0.91
CA THR A 161 6.05 7.92 -0.04
C THR A 161 5.08 8.86 0.67
N PHE A 162 4.69 9.93 -0.03
CA PHE A 162 3.64 10.85 0.40
C PHE A 162 2.61 10.97 -0.70
N GLN A 163 1.34 10.65 -0.42
CA GLN A 163 0.26 10.64 -1.42
C GLN A 163 0.62 9.82 -2.70
N GLY A 164 1.38 8.73 -2.52
CA GLY A 164 1.83 7.86 -3.61
C GLY A 164 2.99 8.41 -4.44
N GLN A 165 3.61 9.52 -4.05
CA GLN A 165 4.83 10.06 -4.64
C GLN A 165 6.05 9.73 -3.78
N LEU A 166 7.17 9.41 -4.43
CA LEU A 166 8.44 9.14 -3.75
C LEU A 166 8.92 10.37 -2.99
N VAL A 167 9.27 10.19 -1.71
CA VAL A 167 9.94 11.23 -0.93
C VAL A 167 11.45 11.02 -1.05
N GLU A 168 12.14 11.88 -1.80
CA GLU A 168 13.59 11.79 -2.04
C GLU A 168 14.43 12.10 -0.79
N ARG A 169 13.81 12.65 0.26
CA ARG A 169 14.50 12.92 1.52
C ARG A 169 14.91 11.60 2.17
N LYS A 170 16.19 11.49 2.53
CA LYS A 170 16.70 10.42 3.39
C LYS A 170 16.15 10.61 4.80
N LEU A 171 14.99 10.02 5.06
CA LEU A 171 14.45 9.82 6.38
C LEU A 171 14.76 8.40 6.83
N GLU A 172 14.94 8.23 8.14
CA GLU A 172 15.15 6.90 8.73
C GLU A 172 13.80 6.29 9.11
N PHE A 173 13.65 5.00 8.83
CA PHE A 173 12.45 4.26 9.23
C PHE A 173 12.47 4.03 10.74
N GLN A 174 11.49 4.61 11.45
CA GLN A 174 11.33 4.43 12.90
C GLN A 174 10.61 3.11 13.19
N ALA A 175 11.38 2.03 13.24
CA ALA A 175 10.88 0.66 13.39
C ALA A 175 10.13 0.41 14.71
N ASP A 176 10.38 1.22 15.75
CA ASP A 176 9.72 1.16 17.06
C ASP A 176 8.33 1.81 17.10
N LYS A 177 7.92 2.51 16.03
CA LYS A 177 6.70 3.33 15.97
C LYS A 177 5.72 2.90 14.88
N VAL A 178 5.73 1.63 14.50
CA VAL A 178 4.81 1.14 13.46
C VAL A 178 3.38 1.07 13.99
N ILE A 179 2.45 1.77 13.34
CA ILE A 179 1.05 1.89 13.77
C ILE A 179 0.07 1.14 12.86
N SER A 180 0.47 0.84 11.61
CA SER A 180 -0.40 0.14 10.66
C SER A 180 0.42 -0.59 9.60
N LEU A 181 -0.08 -1.76 9.21
CA LEU A 181 0.43 -2.58 8.13
C LEU A 181 -0.67 -2.77 7.09
N GLY A 182 -0.29 -2.91 5.83
CA GLY A 182 -1.25 -3.05 4.75
C GLY A 182 -0.66 -3.63 3.48
N VAL A 183 -1.55 -3.80 2.51
CA VAL A 183 -1.24 -4.17 1.13
C VAL A 183 -2.01 -3.27 0.19
N SER A 184 -1.43 -2.95 -0.95
CA SER A 184 -2.12 -2.27 -2.04
C SER A 184 -1.79 -2.88 -3.38
N VAL A 185 -2.65 -2.58 -4.35
CA VAL A 185 -2.54 -3.02 -5.73
C VAL A 185 -2.96 -1.86 -6.63
N SER A 186 -2.36 -1.77 -7.82
CA SER A 186 -2.65 -0.73 -8.79
C SER A 186 -3.11 -1.32 -10.12
N ALA A 187 -3.92 -0.56 -10.86
CA ALA A 187 -4.30 -0.87 -12.23
C ALA A 187 -3.07 -0.94 -13.15
N VAL A 188 -2.09 -0.06 -12.93
CA VAL A 188 -0.82 -0.06 -13.69
C VAL A 188 0.15 -1.04 -13.04
N GLN A 189 0.51 -2.09 -13.76
CA GLN A 189 1.53 -3.02 -13.31
C GLN A 189 2.92 -2.57 -13.77
N PRO A 190 4.01 -2.90 -13.04
CA PRO A 190 5.36 -2.48 -13.39
C PRO A 190 5.81 -2.86 -14.81
N GLU A 191 5.32 -3.99 -15.32
CA GLU A 191 5.54 -4.46 -16.69
C GLU A 191 4.99 -3.50 -17.75
N ASP A 192 3.81 -2.94 -17.51
CA ASP A 192 3.12 -2.05 -18.46
C ASP A 192 3.77 -0.67 -18.50
N ALA A 193 4.31 -0.21 -17.36
CA ALA A 193 4.98 1.09 -17.25
C ALA A 193 6.27 1.18 -18.10
N SER A 194 6.91 0.04 -18.38
CA SER A 194 8.11 0.00 -19.22
C SER A 194 7.83 0.25 -20.72
N GLY A 195 6.56 0.18 -21.15
CA GLY A 195 6.14 0.40 -22.53
C GLY A 195 5.71 1.84 -22.88
N SER A 196 5.56 2.72 -21.88
CA SER A 196 4.94 4.05 -22.05
C SER A 196 5.89 5.23 -21.81
N SER A 197 7.12 5.17 -22.33
CA SER A 197 8.08 6.30 -22.28
C SER A 197 8.37 6.88 -23.67
N SER A 198 7.37 7.49 -24.29
CA SER A 198 7.60 8.53 -25.31
C SER A 198 6.34 9.36 -25.54
N SER A 199 6.15 10.44 -24.77
CA SER A 199 5.40 11.59 -25.25
C SER A 199 5.95 12.85 -24.61
N SER A 200 6.50 13.68 -25.48
CA SER A 200 7.24 14.91 -25.25
C SER A 200 6.50 15.92 -24.39
N LEU A 201 7.22 16.51 -23.43
CA LEU A 201 6.86 17.79 -22.84
C LEU A 201 7.32 18.89 -23.82
N GLU A 202 6.42 19.36 -24.67
CA GLU A 202 6.54 20.71 -25.23
C GLU A 202 5.80 21.65 -24.26
N GLY A 203 6.57 22.55 -23.66
CA GLY A 203 6.06 23.59 -22.78
C GLY A 203 5.41 24.70 -23.58
N ASP A 204 4.30 25.21 -23.05
CA ASP A 204 3.72 26.48 -23.48
C ASP A 204 3.50 27.33 -22.23
N GLU A 205 4.22 28.45 -22.15
CA GLU A 205 4.03 29.51 -21.16
C GLU A 205 2.72 30.26 -21.45
N PRO A 206 1.94 30.70 -20.45
CA PRO A 206 0.98 31.76 -20.67
C PRO A 206 1.57 33.12 -20.29
N ALA A 207 1.70 33.97 -21.32
CA ALA A 207 1.96 35.39 -21.19
C ALA A 207 0.75 36.16 -20.62
N ALA A 208 1.05 37.25 -19.92
CA ALA A 208 0.12 38.17 -19.29
C ALA A 208 -0.77 38.95 -20.28
N GLY A 209 -1.93 39.42 -19.79
CA GLY A 209 -2.43 40.74 -20.17
C GLY A 209 -3.91 40.87 -20.53
N ASP A 210 -4.63 41.56 -19.64
CA ASP A 210 -5.46 42.74 -19.91
C ASP A 210 -7.00 42.64 -19.96
N ILE A 211 -7.57 43.79 -19.60
CA ILE A 211 -8.84 44.07 -18.96
C ILE A 211 -9.89 44.53 -19.99
N SER A 212 -11.18 44.26 -19.77
CA SER A 212 -12.28 45.26 -19.77
C SER A 212 -13.67 44.75 -20.18
N SER A 213 -14.64 45.16 -19.34
CA SER A 213 -16.01 45.65 -19.61
C SER A 213 -16.96 44.94 -20.57
N GLY A 214 -18.20 44.74 -20.10
CA GLY A 214 -19.36 44.61 -20.99
C GLY A 214 -20.62 44.07 -20.31
N SER A 215 -21.44 44.97 -19.79
CA SER A 215 -22.82 44.73 -19.32
C SER A 215 -23.76 44.27 -20.45
N SER A 216 -24.70 43.37 -20.18
CA SER A 216 -26.16 43.65 -20.20
C SER A 216 -27.04 42.39 -20.34
N SER A 217 -28.15 42.46 -19.60
CA SER A 217 -29.38 41.66 -19.56
C SER A 217 -29.90 41.07 -20.87
N SER A 218 -30.54 39.90 -20.81
CA SER A 218 -32.01 39.81 -20.70
C SER A 218 -32.52 38.36 -20.71
N SER A 219 -33.71 38.24 -20.13
CA SER A 219 -34.55 37.10 -19.80
C SER A 219 -35.21 36.38 -20.97
N SER A 220 -35.49 35.08 -20.81
CA SER A 220 -36.80 34.51 -21.20
C SER A 220 -37.04 33.12 -20.58
N LEU A 221 -38.24 32.99 -20.02
CA LEU A 221 -38.88 31.78 -19.48
C LEU A 221 -39.21 30.78 -20.59
N GLY A 222 -39.15 29.49 -20.27
CA GLY A 222 -39.69 28.40 -21.08
C GLY A 222 -39.94 27.18 -20.21
N LEU A 223 -41.21 26.98 -19.85
CA LEU A 223 -41.74 25.76 -19.22
C LEU A 223 -41.81 24.63 -20.25
N GLY A 224 -41.54 23.40 -19.82
CA GLY A 224 -41.71 22.19 -20.62
C GLY A 224 -41.30 20.96 -19.83
N GLU A 225 -42.20 20.48 -18.98
CA GLU A 225 -42.18 19.09 -18.50
C GLU A 225 -42.41 18.15 -19.70
N GLU A 226 -41.66 17.05 -19.79
CA GLU A 226 -42.21 15.69 -19.80
C GLU A 226 -41.10 14.63 -19.84
N SER A 227 -41.11 13.84 -18.77
CA SER A 227 -40.74 12.44 -18.59
C SER A 227 -40.38 11.60 -19.83
N SER A 228 -39.20 10.98 -19.78
CA SER A 228 -38.99 9.63 -20.33
C SER A 228 -38.05 8.86 -19.41
N SER A 229 -38.65 7.99 -18.60
CA SER A 229 -37.97 6.99 -17.79
C SER A 229 -37.41 5.91 -18.71
N THR A 230 -36.12 6.00 -19.03
CA THR A 230 -35.38 4.84 -19.55
C THR A 230 -34.80 4.10 -18.36
N VAL A 231 -35.37 2.93 -18.07
CA VAL A 231 -34.80 1.97 -17.13
C VAL A 231 -33.55 1.42 -17.79
N GLU A 232 -32.41 2.04 -17.52
CA GLU A 232 -31.10 1.52 -17.87
C GLU A 232 -30.87 0.29 -16.99
N GLN A 233 -31.18 -0.88 -17.54
CA GLN A 233 -30.74 -2.14 -17.00
C GLN A 233 -29.22 -2.11 -17.00
N ALA A 234 -28.63 -1.87 -15.84
CA ALA A 234 -27.22 -2.12 -15.60
C ALA A 234 -26.97 -3.61 -15.85
N GLU A 235 -26.56 -3.94 -17.07
CA GLU A 235 -25.82 -5.15 -17.35
C GLU A 235 -24.62 -5.12 -16.41
N ALA A 236 -24.68 -5.92 -15.34
CA ALA A 236 -23.53 -6.28 -14.56
C ALA A 236 -22.59 -7.01 -15.53
N SER A 237 -21.70 -6.23 -16.17
CA SER A 237 -20.64 -6.77 -17.01
C SER A 237 -19.83 -7.71 -16.13
N GLU A 238 -19.97 -9.00 -16.38
CA GLU A 238 -19.16 -10.04 -15.76
C GLU A 238 -17.69 -9.72 -16.10
N ALA A 239 -17.01 -9.05 -15.17
CA ALA A 239 -15.65 -8.58 -15.36
C ALA A 239 -14.78 -9.78 -15.73
N LYS A 240 -13.97 -9.63 -16.79
CA LYS A 240 -13.14 -10.75 -17.25
C LYS A 240 -12.24 -11.19 -16.08
N PRO A 241 -11.96 -12.48 -15.89
CA PRO A 241 -11.19 -12.96 -14.73
C PRO A 241 -9.76 -12.39 -14.63
N HIS A 242 -9.23 -11.80 -15.70
CA HIS A 242 -7.95 -11.07 -15.70
C HIS A 242 -8.06 -9.60 -15.25
N GLU A 243 -9.28 -9.07 -15.12
CA GLU A 243 -9.56 -7.68 -14.75
C GLU A 243 -9.61 -7.51 -13.23
N MET A 244 -10.04 -8.57 -12.53
CA MET A 244 -10.06 -8.61 -11.08
C MET A 244 -8.69 -8.96 -10.49
N PHE A 245 -8.38 -8.38 -9.34
CA PHE A 245 -7.26 -8.82 -8.52
C PHE A 245 -7.75 -9.69 -7.37
N ARG A 246 -6.91 -10.63 -6.92
CA ARG A 246 -7.19 -11.48 -5.77
C ARG A 246 -5.92 -11.85 -5.02
N LEU A 247 -5.88 -11.48 -3.75
CA LEU A 247 -4.81 -11.79 -2.81
C LEU A 247 -5.38 -12.41 -1.54
N LEU A 248 -4.96 -13.63 -1.22
CA LEU A 248 -5.21 -14.25 0.06
C LEU A 248 -4.05 -13.97 1.01
N LEU A 249 -4.33 -13.50 2.21
CA LEU A 249 -3.37 -13.24 3.29
C LEU A 249 -3.65 -14.15 4.47
N ARG A 250 -2.68 -14.99 4.84
CA ARG A 250 -2.81 -15.88 6.01
C ARG A 250 -2.26 -15.22 7.25
N ASP A 251 -1.05 -14.70 7.17
CA ASP A 251 -0.39 -14.01 8.28
C ASP A 251 0.62 -12.97 7.78
N ILE A 252 0.89 -12.01 8.67
CA ILE A 252 1.98 -11.06 8.57
C ILE A 252 2.76 -11.15 9.87
N ARG A 253 4.08 -11.31 9.77
CA ARG A 253 4.97 -11.47 10.91
C ARG A 253 6.30 -10.76 10.69
N ALA A 254 7.06 -10.57 11.75
CA ALA A 254 8.41 -10.01 11.69
C ALA A 254 9.45 -11.06 12.09
N GLU A 255 10.54 -11.14 11.34
CA GLU A 255 11.62 -12.11 11.53
C GLU A 255 13.00 -11.43 11.54
N GLY A 256 13.92 -11.96 12.36
CA GLY A 256 15.32 -11.55 12.39
C GLY A 256 16.17 -12.33 11.38
N GLU A 257 17.33 -11.80 11.03
CA GLU A 257 18.33 -12.56 10.26
C GLU A 257 18.85 -13.72 11.13
N MET A 258 18.83 -14.92 10.57
CA MET A 258 19.44 -16.12 11.19
C MET A 258 20.95 -16.06 11.19
#